data_AF-A0A1Z9ULW4-F1
#
_entry.id   AF-A0A1Z9ULW4-F1
#
_cell.length_a   1.000
_cell.length_b   1.000
_cell.length_c   1.000
_cell.angle_alpha   90.00
_cell.angle_beta   90.00
_cell.angle_gamma   90.00
#
_symmetry.space_group_name_H-M   'P 1'
#
loop_
_entity.id
_entity.type
_entity.pdbx_description
1 polymer ?
#
loop_
_entity_poly.entity_id
_entity_poly.type
_entity_poly.pdbx_seq_one_letter_code
_entity_poly.pdbx_strand_id
1 'polypeptide(L)'
;MNDGSALSGTYTFTNGSAVVQGNSSADTSELKIGDIVIDDNGDRVRVKNIQPSRTVATSAVNASNEQVTITNHGFVANQEVLYEANGGTAIAGLTDSTVFFIKTVSSANAFTLSATAGGSEIDITGTGNNAQTFTGASTKAFTATGNFSPSTNSGSSCTVTRPPHAFDSAFPHTDDTNIFGVTATEAEAGFDNITSLALGTSAGTTYQSAPTVTIPVPTVRTIATAKVSTANNTIEITGHNIRTGTELKYQDGSGTALAGLVDNTSYFAIRHTEDLIKLASSLSNAQAGTAINLTGTGNNAQTLEGIQATATATVSSAGKVTGYTVTNVGSDYQSAPSITVAAPGTETLDLTDSSVFIVADDEIVVSSGFYGAIETGDQVTYDDGSGGTAPAGFTAGETLFLIKSGTANKISVATSFANATAGTKRDLTAVAAGGTAHTIIGVTANATATTGMGDSAGATSSEVTHVGWVKKTVGTGGRAGRVFYETLVAASSISGDGEDITTPDS
;
A
#
# COMPACT_ATOMS: atom_id res chain seq x y z
N MET A 1 43.78 -32.12 25.62
CA MET A 1 42.34 -32.17 25.96
C MET A 1 42.15 -31.12 27.03
N ASN A 2 41.37 -30.07 26.71
CA ASN A 2 41.24 -28.84 27.48
C ASN A 2 40.09 -29.04 28.48
N ASP A 3 40.39 -29.13 29.78
CA ASP A 3 39.52 -29.63 30.85
C ASP A 3 38.82 -28.51 31.65
N GLY A 4 38.52 -27.38 31.00
CA GLY A 4 37.48 -26.48 31.51
C GLY A 4 37.84 -25.71 32.80
N SER A 5 39.12 -25.52 33.12
CA SER A 5 39.54 -24.78 34.32
C SER A 5 39.72 -23.27 34.13
N ALA A 6 39.26 -22.66 33.02
CA ALA A 6 39.60 -21.27 32.67
C ALA A 6 38.44 -20.25 32.73
N LEU A 7 37.28 -20.57 33.31
CA LEU A 7 36.17 -19.60 33.41
C LEU A 7 35.55 -19.59 34.81
N SER A 8 36.36 -19.29 35.83
CA SER A 8 35.85 -18.82 37.12
C SER A 8 35.96 -17.29 37.15
N GLY A 9 34.94 -16.61 36.63
CA GLY A 9 34.76 -15.17 36.78
C GLY A 9 33.31 -14.89 37.13
N THR A 10 33.04 -14.49 38.37
CA THR A 10 31.73 -13.96 38.77
C THR A 10 31.55 -12.59 38.09
N TYR A 11 30.63 -12.48 37.13
CA TYR A 11 30.27 -11.20 36.54
C TYR A 11 29.14 -10.57 37.36
N THR A 12 29.52 -9.73 38.33
CA THR A 12 28.59 -8.88 39.06
C THR A 12 28.32 -7.63 38.21
N PHE A 13 27.09 -7.49 37.70
CA PHE A 13 26.64 -6.24 37.08
C PHE A 13 26.38 -5.21 38.18
N THR A 14 27.40 -4.44 38.57
CA THR A 14 27.24 -3.35 39.54
C THR A 14 26.66 -2.09 38.90
N ASN A 15 25.78 -1.48 39.68
CA ASN A 15 24.89 -0.36 39.38
C ASN A 15 25.57 0.81 38.65
N GLY A 16 24.90 1.35 37.62
CA GLY A 16 25.23 2.66 37.04
C GLY A 16 26.12 2.68 35.80
N SER A 17 25.88 1.82 34.80
CA SER A 17 26.11 2.05 33.36
C SER A 17 25.85 0.73 32.64
N ALA A 18 24.60 0.49 32.23
CA ALA A 18 24.24 -0.72 31.50
C ALA A 18 24.77 -0.66 30.05
N VAL A 19 26.08 -0.83 29.87
CA VAL A 19 26.65 -1.30 28.61
C VAL A 19 26.38 -2.81 28.58
N VAL A 20 25.47 -3.21 27.70
CA VAL A 20 25.01 -4.59 27.60
C VAL A 20 26.13 -5.39 26.93
N GLN A 21 26.88 -6.13 27.74
CA GLN A 21 27.99 -6.97 27.28
C GLN A 21 27.46 -8.37 26.95
N GLY A 22 26.97 -8.56 25.73
CA GLY A 22 27.00 -9.88 25.13
C GLY A 22 28.42 -10.13 24.60
N ASN A 23 29.03 -11.26 24.94
CA ASN A 23 30.14 -11.85 24.16
C ASN A 23 29.62 -12.44 22.82
N SER A 24 28.62 -11.78 22.25
CA SER A 24 28.27 -11.95 20.86
C SER A 24 29.16 -10.98 20.11
N SER A 25 29.71 -11.41 18.99
CA SER A 25 29.97 -10.54 17.85
C SER A 25 28.66 -9.86 17.41
N ALA A 26 27.98 -9.16 18.32
CA ALA A 26 26.78 -8.41 18.04
C ALA A 26 27.26 -7.34 17.09
N ASP A 27 26.93 -7.57 15.82
CA ASP A 27 27.23 -6.68 14.75
C ASP A 27 26.55 -5.36 15.10
N THR A 28 27.31 -4.44 15.72
CA THR A 28 26.78 -3.13 16.14
C THR A 28 26.34 -2.30 14.93
N SER A 29 26.58 -2.79 13.71
CA SER A 29 26.05 -2.23 12.47
C SER A 29 24.53 -2.41 12.35
N GLU A 30 23.91 -3.40 13.01
CA GLU A 30 22.48 -3.71 12.90
C GLU A 30 21.61 -3.13 14.02
N LEU A 31 22.18 -2.82 15.20
CA LEU A 31 21.43 -2.18 16.30
C LEU A 31 21.15 -0.70 16.01
N LYS A 32 19.93 -0.24 16.26
CA LYS A 32 19.50 1.17 16.18
C LYS A 32 18.97 1.67 17.52
N ILE A 33 19.10 2.98 17.77
CA ILE A 33 18.46 3.63 18.92
C ILE A 33 16.95 3.37 18.84
N GLY A 34 16.35 2.91 19.94
CA GLY A 34 14.93 2.58 20.03
C GLY A 34 14.58 1.09 19.87
N ASP A 35 15.52 0.26 19.38
CA ASP A 35 15.32 -1.19 19.28
C ASP A 35 15.01 -1.81 20.65
N ILE A 36 14.18 -2.86 20.68
CA ILE A 36 13.97 -3.67 21.88
C ILE A 36 14.91 -4.87 21.79
N VAL A 37 15.81 -4.96 22.75
CA VAL A 37 16.65 -6.13 22.97
C VAL A 37 16.00 -6.97 24.05
N ILE A 38 15.78 -8.25 23.73
CA ILE A 38 15.21 -9.25 24.63
C ILE A 38 16.30 -10.27 24.94
N ASP A 39 16.60 -10.48 26.21
CA ASP A 39 17.56 -11.50 26.63
C ASP A 39 16.93 -12.90 26.75
N ASP A 40 17.74 -13.87 27.20
CA ASP A 40 17.33 -15.25 27.44
C ASP A 40 16.43 -15.43 28.67
N ASN A 41 16.40 -14.43 29.57
CA ASN A 41 15.51 -14.38 30.72
C ASN A 41 14.15 -13.74 30.40
N GLY A 42 13.99 -13.20 29.19
CA GLY A 42 12.78 -12.52 28.72
C GLY A 42 12.72 -11.04 29.09
N ASP A 43 13.78 -10.48 29.64
CA ASP A 43 13.87 -9.06 29.95
C ASP A 43 13.93 -8.24 28.68
N ARG A 44 13.11 -7.20 28.62
CA ARG A 44 12.94 -6.34 27.43
C ARG A 44 13.46 -4.96 27.76
N VAL A 45 14.54 -4.54 27.10
CA VAL A 45 15.09 -3.20 27.28
C VAL A 45 15.21 -2.49 25.94
N ARG A 46 15.07 -1.16 25.95
CA ARG A 46 15.23 -0.36 24.74
C ARG A 46 16.67 0.14 24.60
N VAL A 47 17.17 0.17 23.38
CA VAL A 47 18.44 0.81 23.04
C VAL A 47 18.30 2.33 23.22
N LYS A 48 19.03 2.91 24.16
CA LYS A 48 19.06 4.35 24.44
C LYS A 48 20.12 5.08 23.62
N ASN A 49 21.34 4.52 23.52
CA ASN A 49 22.41 5.10 22.72
C ASN A 49 23.35 4.02 22.17
N ILE A 50 23.90 4.26 20.99
CA ILE A 50 24.92 3.43 20.34
C ILE A 50 26.25 4.18 20.44
N GLN A 51 27.28 3.51 20.95
CA GLN A 51 28.60 4.11 21.20
C GLN A 51 28.56 5.37 22.09
N PRO A 52 28.08 5.25 23.35
CA PRO A 52 27.96 6.41 24.24
C PRO A 52 29.31 7.07 24.54
N SER A 53 29.31 8.40 24.70
CA SER A 53 30.44 9.15 25.24
C SER A 53 30.78 8.68 26.65
N ARG A 54 32.07 8.48 26.91
CA ARG A 54 32.58 7.99 28.20
C ARG A 54 33.20 9.15 28.97
N THR A 55 32.56 9.56 30.06
CA THR A 55 33.08 10.61 30.95
C THR A 55 34.26 10.08 31.77
N VAL A 56 35.31 10.90 31.89
CA VAL A 56 36.54 10.58 32.61
C VAL A 56 36.78 11.62 33.68
N ALA A 57 36.76 11.20 34.95
CA ALA A 57 37.11 12.09 36.05
C ALA A 57 38.62 12.31 36.15
N THR A 58 39.06 13.38 36.82
CA THR A 58 40.50 13.62 37.06
C THR A 58 41.19 12.45 37.79
N SER A 59 40.48 11.78 38.70
CA SER A 59 40.98 10.59 39.42
C SER A 59 41.19 9.35 38.53
N ALA A 60 40.62 9.36 37.32
CA ALA A 60 40.76 8.29 36.34
C ALA A 60 41.93 8.52 35.35
N VAL A 61 42.61 9.67 35.44
CA VAL A 61 43.77 10.01 34.63
C VAL A 61 45.01 9.94 35.51
N ASN A 62 45.99 9.13 35.13
CA ASN A 62 47.23 8.98 35.86
C ASN A 62 48.40 9.49 35.00
N ALA A 63 48.91 10.66 35.38
CA ALA A 63 50.02 11.34 34.71
C ALA A 63 51.41 10.73 35.03
N SER A 64 51.50 9.76 35.96
CA SER A 64 52.76 9.08 36.27
C SER A 64 52.99 7.81 35.43
N ASN A 65 51.95 7.36 34.72
CA ASN A 65 52.02 6.21 33.82
C ASN A 65 51.16 6.41 32.56
N GLU A 66 50.84 7.68 32.26
CA GLU A 66 50.20 8.15 31.04
C GLU A 66 48.89 7.43 30.67
N GLN A 67 48.18 6.88 31.67
CA GLN A 67 47.00 6.05 31.46
C GLN A 67 45.68 6.74 31.81
N VAL A 68 44.67 6.41 31.01
CA VAL A 68 43.27 6.74 31.26
C VAL A 68 42.54 5.46 31.66
N THR A 69 41.85 5.50 32.80
CA THR A 69 41.09 4.37 33.34
C THR A 69 39.60 4.60 33.10
N ILE A 70 39.00 3.81 32.23
CA ILE A 70 37.56 3.76 32.04
C ILE A 70 37.14 2.30 32.13
N THR A 71 36.34 1.97 33.14
CA THR A 71 35.87 0.61 33.37
C THR A 71 35.18 0.05 32.12
N ASN A 72 35.65 -1.12 31.65
CA ASN A 72 35.10 -1.87 30.51
C ASN A 72 34.92 -1.03 29.24
N HIS A 73 35.91 -0.18 28.90
CA HIS A 73 35.79 0.76 27.79
C HIS A 73 35.57 0.10 26.42
N GLY A 74 36.06 -1.13 26.20
CA GLY A 74 35.81 -1.89 24.96
C GLY A 74 36.49 -1.32 23.71
N PHE A 75 37.43 -0.38 23.89
CA PHE A 75 38.26 0.14 22.81
C PHE A 75 39.34 -0.88 22.43
N VAL A 76 39.81 -0.79 21.18
CA VAL A 76 40.90 -1.63 20.65
C VAL A 76 42.08 -0.75 20.24
N ALA A 77 43.28 -1.34 20.18
CA ALA A 77 44.47 -0.60 19.74
C ALA A 77 44.32 -0.07 18.31
N ASN A 78 44.89 1.11 18.06
CA ASN A 78 44.80 1.90 16.83
C ASN A 78 43.40 2.39 16.45
N GLN A 79 42.42 2.31 17.34
CA GLN A 79 41.09 2.86 17.13
C GLN A 79 41.07 4.36 17.38
N GLU A 80 40.34 5.11 16.54
CA GLU A 80 40.04 6.52 16.75
C GLU A 80 39.09 6.74 17.94
N VAL A 81 39.39 7.78 18.73
CA VAL A 81 38.56 8.32 19.80
C VAL A 81 38.62 9.85 19.77
N LEU A 82 37.45 10.50 19.76
CA LEU A 82 37.32 11.94 19.93
C LEU A 82 37.43 12.29 21.41
N TYR A 83 38.33 13.20 21.77
CA TYR A 83 38.44 13.77 23.11
C TYR A 83 37.78 15.15 23.17
N GLU A 84 36.98 15.37 24.21
CA GLU A 84 36.34 16.66 24.50
C GLU A 84 36.54 17.04 25.96
N ALA A 85 37.02 18.25 26.22
CA ALA A 85 37.19 18.81 27.56
C ALA A 85 35.87 19.37 28.13
N ASN A 86 34.83 19.49 27.31
CA ASN A 86 33.47 19.92 27.67
C ASN A 86 33.44 21.28 28.39
N GLY A 87 34.26 22.24 27.93
CA GLY A 87 34.36 23.59 28.48
C GLY A 87 35.23 23.73 29.74
N GLY A 88 35.81 22.64 30.24
CA GLY A 88 36.78 22.65 31.35
C GLY A 88 38.24 22.62 30.88
N THR A 89 39.18 22.56 31.83
CA THR A 89 40.61 22.37 31.52
C THR A 89 40.85 20.99 30.90
N ALA A 90 41.50 20.94 29.73
CA ALA A 90 41.84 19.67 29.07
C ALA A 90 42.91 18.89 29.85
N ILE A 91 42.96 17.57 29.63
CA ILE A 91 44.09 16.72 30.03
C ILE A 91 45.34 17.33 29.38
N ALA A 92 46.35 17.67 30.17
CA ALA A 92 47.56 18.29 29.63
C ALA A 92 48.31 17.23 28.81
N GLY A 93 48.52 17.52 27.53
CA GLY A 93 48.98 16.55 26.53
C GLY A 93 47.92 16.25 25.45
N LEU A 94 46.65 16.55 25.72
CA LEU A 94 45.54 16.47 24.76
C LEU A 94 45.03 17.87 24.39
N THR A 95 44.44 17.96 23.20
CA THR A 95 43.78 19.18 22.70
C THR A 95 42.28 18.92 22.65
N ASP A 96 41.48 19.90 23.09
CA ASP A 96 40.03 19.81 23.06
C ASP A 96 39.49 19.61 21.63
N SER A 97 38.36 18.93 21.51
CA SER A 97 37.67 18.62 20.23
C SER A 97 38.59 17.98 19.18
N THR A 98 39.53 17.13 19.62
CA THR A 98 40.55 16.51 18.75
C THR A 98 40.45 14.98 18.77
N VAL A 99 40.64 14.36 17.61
CA VAL A 99 40.70 12.90 17.47
C VAL A 99 42.09 12.39 17.82
N PHE A 100 42.13 11.36 18.66
CA PHE A 100 43.31 10.61 19.05
C PHE A 100 43.13 9.14 18.74
N PHE A 101 44.21 8.37 18.89
CA PHE A 101 44.20 6.92 18.70
C PHE A 101 44.49 6.22 20.01
N ILE A 102 43.81 5.09 20.25
CA ILE A 102 44.14 4.21 21.37
C ILE A 102 45.47 3.54 21.06
N LYS A 103 46.50 3.79 21.88
CA LYS A 103 47.84 3.25 21.67
C LYS A 103 47.95 1.84 22.22
N THR A 104 47.75 1.69 23.52
CA THR A 104 47.80 0.41 24.23
C THR A 104 46.52 0.21 25.01
N VAL A 105 45.95 -0.99 24.96
CA VAL A 105 44.86 -1.43 25.85
C VAL A 105 45.48 -2.26 26.96
N SER A 106 45.87 -1.59 28.05
CA SER A 106 46.59 -2.19 29.18
C SER A 106 45.73 -3.18 29.95
N SER A 107 44.42 -2.99 29.96
CA SER A 107 43.44 -3.94 30.49
C SER A 107 42.04 -3.63 29.91
N ALA A 108 41.01 -4.39 30.30
CA ALA A 108 39.63 -4.05 29.96
C ALA A 108 39.19 -2.66 30.49
N ASN A 109 39.94 -2.10 31.46
CA ASN A 109 39.60 -0.87 32.17
C ASN A 109 40.57 0.28 31.92
N ALA A 110 41.67 0.09 31.18
CA ALA A 110 42.72 1.10 31.08
C ALA A 110 43.40 1.08 29.71
N PHE A 111 43.70 2.28 29.21
CA PHE A 111 44.36 2.47 27.93
C PHE A 111 45.28 3.71 27.93
N THR A 112 46.16 3.77 26.94
CA THR A 112 46.99 4.94 26.62
C THR A 112 46.65 5.47 25.23
N LEU A 113 47.13 6.67 24.90
CA LEU A 113 46.76 7.39 23.67
C LEU A 113 47.98 7.70 22.80
N SER A 114 47.76 7.86 21.49
CA SER A 114 48.73 8.39 20.52
C SER A 114 48.08 9.43 19.60
N ALA A 115 48.88 10.35 19.07
CA ALA A 115 48.39 11.39 18.15
C ALA A 115 48.06 10.85 16.74
N THR A 116 48.68 9.74 16.35
CA THR A 116 48.46 9.05 15.07
C THR A 116 48.31 7.55 15.30
N ALA A 117 47.67 6.85 14.37
CA ALA A 117 47.55 5.39 14.41
C ALA A 117 48.95 4.74 14.48
N GLY A 118 49.18 3.92 15.50
CA GLY A 118 50.47 3.26 15.75
C GLY A 118 51.61 4.18 16.22
N GLY A 119 51.37 5.50 16.34
CA GLY A 119 52.37 6.50 16.73
C GLY A 119 52.88 6.35 18.17
N SER A 120 53.78 7.24 18.59
CA SER A 120 54.29 7.26 19.98
C SER A 120 53.17 7.56 20.97
N GLU A 121 53.32 7.04 22.20
CA GLU A 121 52.43 7.36 23.31
C GLU A 121 52.50 8.86 23.63
N ILE A 122 51.34 9.45 23.94
CA ILE A 122 51.21 10.85 24.34
C ILE A 122 51.65 10.99 25.80
N ASP A 123 52.49 11.98 26.05
CA ASP A 123 52.88 12.40 27.40
C ASP A 123 51.73 13.17 28.07
N ILE A 124 51.12 12.57 29.10
CA ILE A 124 50.05 13.19 29.89
C ILE A 124 50.67 13.80 31.15
N THR A 125 50.66 15.13 31.25
CA THR A 125 51.31 15.87 32.35
C THR A 125 50.31 16.48 33.35
N GLY A 126 49.02 16.28 33.13
CA GLY A 126 47.95 16.85 33.97
C GLY A 126 46.60 16.21 33.69
N THR A 127 45.75 16.11 34.71
CA THR A 127 44.54 15.25 34.69
C THR A 127 43.29 15.89 34.09
N GLY A 128 43.34 17.17 33.71
CA GLY A 128 42.20 17.89 33.14
C GLY A 128 41.10 18.17 34.15
N ASN A 129 39.84 17.91 33.78
CA ASN A 129 38.65 18.21 34.59
C ASN A 129 37.74 16.98 34.80
N ASN A 130 36.70 17.08 35.64
CA ASN A 130 35.84 15.93 35.99
C ASN A 130 34.73 15.60 34.97
N ALA A 131 34.54 16.43 33.94
CA ALA A 131 33.45 16.32 32.97
C ALA A 131 33.91 15.98 31.55
N GLN A 132 35.21 15.83 31.31
CA GLN A 132 35.78 15.50 29.99
C GLN A 132 35.37 14.11 29.49
N THR A 133 35.34 13.91 28.17
CA THR A 133 34.80 12.69 27.54
C THR A 133 35.68 12.13 26.42
N PHE A 134 35.58 10.81 26.23
CA PHE A 134 36.04 10.12 25.02
C PHE A 134 34.87 9.45 24.28
N THR A 135 34.75 9.69 22.97
CA THR A 135 33.72 9.12 22.10
C THR A 135 34.38 8.34 20.95
N GLY A 136 33.98 7.10 20.70
CA GLY A 136 34.57 6.29 19.62
C GLY A 136 33.96 4.89 19.50
N ALA A 137 34.17 4.25 18.35
CA ALA A 137 33.61 2.93 18.01
C ALA A 137 34.20 1.80 18.84
N SER A 138 33.49 1.33 19.85
CA SER A 138 33.90 0.25 20.74
C SER A 138 33.30 -1.11 20.38
N THR A 139 34.01 -2.17 20.75
CA THR A 139 33.56 -3.58 20.66
C THR A 139 32.46 -3.95 21.66
N LYS A 140 32.00 -2.98 22.47
CA LYS A 140 31.01 -3.16 23.53
C LYS A 140 30.10 -1.93 23.55
N ALA A 141 28.99 -1.89 22.82
CA ALA A 141 28.13 -0.72 22.95
C ALA A 141 26.70 -0.83 22.42
N PHE A 142 25.78 -0.92 23.37
CA PHE A 142 24.73 0.08 23.47
C PHE A 142 24.41 0.34 24.94
N THR A 143 23.82 1.49 25.27
CA THR A 143 23.22 1.72 26.60
C THR A 143 21.74 1.40 26.53
N ALA A 144 21.24 0.63 27.49
CA ALA A 144 19.82 0.31 27.59
C ALA A 144 19.06 1.37 28.42
N THR A 145 17.74 1.50 28.20
CA THR A 145 16.86 2.32 29.04
C THR A 145 16.57 1.72 30.41
N GLY A 146 16.91 0.44 30.61
CA GLY A 146 16.74 -0.31 31.86
C GLY A 146 17.78 -1.41 31.99
N ASN A 147 17.84 -2.06 33.15
CA ASN A 147 18.79 -3.13 33.41
C ASN A 147 18.23 -4.49 32.94
N PHE A 148 19.11 -5.35 32.45
CA PHE A 148 18.84 -6.79 32.36
C PHE A 148 19.02 -7.45 33.73
N SER A 149 18.20 -8.43 34.05
CA SER A 149 18.39 -9.30 35.21
C SER A 149 19.58 -10.22 34.96
N PRO A 150 20.37 -10.56 35.98
CA PRO A 150 21.51 -11.45 35.80
C PRO A 150 21.08 -12.84 35.31
N SER A 151 21.61 -13.29 34.17
CA SER A 151 21.49 -14.69 33.73
C SER A 151 22.61 -15.55 34.34
N THR A 152 22.30 -16.81 34.61
CA THR A 152 23.26 -17.81 35.14
C THR A 152 23.88 -18.67 34.04
N ASN A 153 23.53 -18.43 32.78
CA ASN A 153 23.94 -19.27 31.65
C ASN A 153 25.20 -18.72 30.96
N SER A 154 26.17 -19.60 30.66
CA SER A 154 27.28 -19.28 29.76
C SER A 154 26.82 -19.41 28.31
N GLY A 155 26.73 -18.28 27.58
CA GLY A 155 26.41 -18.26 26.14
C GLY A 155 24.98 -17.83 25.79
N SER A 156 24.40 -16.90 26.55
CA SER A 156 23.06 -16.34 26.32
C SER A 156 22.90 -15.67 24.94
N SER A 157 21.80 -15.98 24.26
CA SER A 157 21.39 -15.32 23.01
C SER A 157 20.41 -14.19 23.31
N CYS A 158 20.57 -13.03 22.67
CA CYS A 158 19.57 -11.97 22.69
C CYS A 158 18.82 -11.94 21.35
N THR A 159 17.52 -11.69 21.39
CA THR A 159 16.73 -11.38 20.19
C THR A 159 16.52 -9.88 20.11
N VAL A 160 16.76 -9.32 18.93
CA VAL A 160 16.45 -7.91 18.65
C VAL A 160 15.11 -7.89 17.95
N THR A 161 14.15 -7.17 18.53
CA THR A 161 12.88 -6.87 17.87
C THR A 161 12.80 -5.37 17.73
N ARG A 162 12.66 -4.88 16.50
CA ARG A 162 12.38 -3.47 16.30
C ARG A 162 10.89 -3.25 16.61
N PRO A 163 10.54 -2.47 17.64
CA PRO A 163 9.14 -2.12 17.85
C PRO A 163 8.63 -1.32 16.63
N PRO A 164 7.32 -1.34 16.36
CA PRO A 164 6.71 -0.29 15.55
C PRO A 164 7.14 1.04 16.15
N HIS A 165 7.52 2.00 15.29
CA HIS A 165 7.95 3.31 15.77
C HIS A 165 6.86 3.88 16.71
N ALA A 166 7.28 4.42 17.85
CA ALA A 166 6.37 5.22 18.66
C ALA A 166 5.95 6.39 17.78
N PHE A 167 4.67 6.42 17.42
CA PHE A 167 4.07 7.46 16.61
C PHE A 167 4.14 8.76 17.41
N ASP A 168 5.12 9.61 17.13
CA ASP A 168 5.05 11.00 17.58
C ASP A 168 3.94 11.66 16.77
N SER A 169 2.91 12.15 17.47
CA SER A 169 1.78 12.89 16.91
C SER A 169 2.18 14.09 16.04
N ALA A 170 3.44 14.55 16.11
CA ALA A 170 3.97 15.62 15.27
C ALA A 170 4.41 15.19 13.86
N PHE A 171 4.54 13.88 13.59
CA PHE A 171 4.87 13.33 12.26
C PHE A 171 3.72 12.42 11.80
N PRO A 172 2.70 12.94 11.12
CA PRO A 172 1.70 12.09 10.50
C PRO A 172 2.41 11.26 9.43
N HIS A 173 2.27 9.94 9.47
CA HIS A 173 2.41 8.91 8.41
C HIS A 173 2.96 9.24 6.99
N THR A 174 3.89 10.19 6.80
CA THR A 174 4.20 10.74 5.47
C THR A 174 5.69 10.73 5.11
N ASP A 175 6.58 10.25 5.98
CA ASP A 175 7.98 10.06 5.61
C ASP A 175 8.14 8.70 4.91
N ASP A 176 7.92 8.74 3.60
CA ASP A 176 8.04 7.68 2.59
C ASP A 176 9.41 6.97 2.58
N THR A 177 10.41 7.52 3.26
CA THR A 177 11.76 6.95 3.33
C THR A 177 11.93 5.85 4.38
N ASN A 178 10.97 5.69 5.31
CA ASN A 178 11.15 4.81 6.49
C ASN A 178 9.98 3.85 6.80
N ILE A 179 9.00 3.72 5.92
CA ILE A 179 7.91 2.73 6.06
C ILE A 179 8.39 1.37 5.53
N PHE A 180 8.61 0.41 6.43
CA PHE A 180 8.98 -0.94 6.03
C PHE A 180 7.76 -1.67 5.46
N GLY A 181 7.81 -2.11 4.20
CA GLY A 181 6.77 -2.94 3.58
C GLY A 181 5.71 -2.20 2.78
N VAL A 182 5.81 -0.88 2.67
CA VAL A 182 5.14 -0.07 1.62
C VAL A 182 6.22 0.82 1.05
N THR A 183 6.69 0.51 -0.15
CA THR A 183 7.62 1.36 -0.91
C THR A 183 6.93 2.69 -1.27
N ALA A 184 7.69 3.76 -1.50
CA ALA A 184 7.15 4.99 -2.10
C ALA A 184 6.36 4.68 -3.39
N THR A 185 6.75 3.62 -4.10
CA THR A 185 6.05 3.08 -5.26
C THR A 185 4.65 2.52 -4.95
N GLU A 186 4.47 1.83 -3.81
CA GLU A 186 3.15 1.32 -3.37
C GLU A 186 2.27 2.43 -2.81
N ALA A 187 2.85 3.48 -2.21
CA ALA A 187 2.15 4.69 -1.78
C ALA A 187 1.80 5.65 -2.93
N GLU A 188 2.39 5.49 -4.11
CA GLU A 188 2.08 6.31 -5.28
C GLU A 188 1.05 5.66 -6.24
N ALA A 189 0.76 4.37 -6.12
CA ALA A 189 0.02 3.58 -7.12
C ALA A 189 -1.52 3.73 -7.08
N GLY A 190 -2.02 4.84 -6.55
CA GLY A 190 -3.38 4.88 -6.02
C GLY A 190 -4.51 5.33 -6.94
N PHE A 191 -4.38 6.27 -7.88
CA PHE A 191 -5.57 6.95 -8.45
C PHE A 191 -5.87 6.73 -9.92
N ASP A 192 -4.93 6.19 -10.69
CA ASP A 192 -5.05 6.24 -12.14
C ASP A 192 -5.92 5.11 -12.73
N ASN A 193 -6.29 4.09 -11.95
CA ASN A 193 -6.98 2.92 -12.45
C ASN A 193 -8.33 2.63 -11.75
N ILE A 194 -9.17 1.85 -12.43
CA ILE A 194 -10.42 1.32 -11.87
C ILE A 194 -10.09 0.06 -11.07
N THR A 195 -10.25 0.12 -9.75
CA THR A 195 -9.91 -0.99 -8.85
C THR A 195 -11.07 -1.94 -8.64
N SER A 196 -12.31 -1.43 -8.73
CA SER A 196 -13.50 -2.28 -8.65
C SER A 196 -14.72 -1.63 -9.29
N LEU A 197 -15.70 -2.50 -9.57
CA LEU A 197 -17.04 -2.14 -10.01
C LEU A 197 -18.03 -2.83 -9.07
N ALA A 198 -18.74 -2.03 -8.29
CA ALA A 198 -19.79 -2.53 -7.41
C ALA A 198 -21.13 -2.57 -8.16
N LEU A 199 -21.93 -3.60 -7.88
CA LEU A 199 -23.34 -3.58 -8.24
C LEU A 199 -24.03 -2.45 -7.46
N GLY A 200 -24.72 -1.57 -8.17
CA GLY A 200 -25.47 -0.51 -7.52
C GLY A 200 -26.78 -1.02 -6.90
N THR A 201 -27.70 -0.11 -6.65
CA THR A 201 -29.01 -0.43 -6.03
C THR A 201 -29.94 -1.26 -6.92
N SER A 202 -29.66 -1.36 -8.22
CA SER A 202 -30.45 -2.12 -9.17
C SER A 202 -29.61 -3.22 -9.83
N ALA A 203 -29.99 -4.47 -9.58
CA ALA A 203 -29.47 -5.63 -10.31
C ALA A 203 -30.03 -5.75 -11.74
N GLY A 204 -30.97 -4.86 -12.10
CA GLY A 204 -31.79 -4.97 -13.30
C GLY A 204 -32.69 -6.21 -13.31
N THR A 205 -33.42 -6.41 -14.39
CA THR A 205 -34.32 -7.56 -14.59
C THR A 205 -34.25 -8.04 -16.05
N THR A 206 -34.71 -9.27 -16.29
CA THR A 206 -34.94 -9.85 -17.64
C THR A 206 -33.70 -9.98 -18.54
N TYR A 207 -32.47 -9.99 -17.99
CA TYR A 207 -31.26 -10.24 -18.77
C TYR A 207 -31.15 -11.70 -19.22
N GLN A 208 -31.22 -11.95 -20.52
CA GLN A 208 -31.07 -13.30 -21.09
C GLN A 208 -29.60 -13.72 -21.28
N SER A 209 -28.69 -12.75 -21.27
CA SER A 209 -27.25 -12.92 -21.35
C SER A 209 -26.54 -11.79 -20.61
N ALA A 210 -25.24 -11.94 -20.36
CA ALA A 210 -24.43 -10.87 -19.78
C ALA A 210 -24.52 -9.58 -20.62
N PRO A 211 -24.89 -8.43 -20.02
CA PRO A 211 -24.90 -7.17 -20.75
C PRO A 211 -23.49 -6.66 -21.01
N THR A 212 -23.35 -5.87 -22.08
CA THR A 212 -22.14 -5.07 -22.30
C THR A 212 -22.01 -4.02 -21.20
N VAL A 213 -20.81 -3.93 -20.62
CA VAL A 213 -20.44 -2.90 -19.64
C VAL A 213 -19.46 -1.95 -20.31
N THR A 214 -19.87 -0.69 -20.44
CA THR A 214 -19.06 0.36 -21.06
C THR A 214 -18.51 1.27 -19.98
N ILE A 215 -17.19 1.27 -19.84
CA ILE A 215 -16.44 2.25 -19.06
C ILE A 215 -15.97 3.32 -20.05
N PRO A 216 -16.22 4.62 -19.84
CA PRO A 216 -15.77 5.65 -20.74
C PRO A 216 -14.23 5.70 -20.83
N VAL A 217 -13.72 6.12 -21.99
CA VAL A 217 -12.29 6.38 -22.18
C VAL A 217 -11.87 7.48 -21.18
N PRO A 218 -10.69 7.36 -20.54
CA PRO A 218 -10.15 8.40 -19.67
C PRO A 218 -9.80 9.68 -20.46
N THR A 219 -9.32 10.70 -19.74
CA THR A 219 -9.08 12.03 -20.33
C THR A 219 -8.07 11.98 -21.49
N VAL A 220 -8.55 12.33 -22.69
CA VAL A 220 -7.70 12.52 -23.89
C VAL A 220 -7.05 13.89 -23.84
N ARG A 221 -5.72 13.95 -23.91
CA ARG A 221 -4.95 15.21 -23.84
C ARG A 221 -4.30 15.51 -25.19
N THR A 222 -4.72 16.61 -25.82
CA THR A 222 -4.08 17.10 -27.05
C THR A 222 -2.77 17.82 -26.73
N ILE A 223 -1.69 17.43 -27.40
CA ILE A 223 -0.34 17.95 -27.18
C ILE A 223 0.08 18.82 -28.36
N ALA A 224 -0.04 20.14 -28.18
CA ALA A 224 0.45 21.08 -29.19
C ALA A 224 1.98 21.02 -29.32
N THR A 225 2.50 21.28 -30.51
CA THR A 225 3.96 21.31 -30.77
C THR A 225 4.73 22.24 -29.85
N ALA A 226 4.14 23.37 -29.45
CA ALA A 226 4.72 24.35 -28.52
C ALA A 226 4.85 23.83 -27.08
N LYS A 227 4.16 22.74 -26.73
CA LYS A 227 4.19 22.11 -25.41
C LYS A 227 5.25 21.01 -25.31
N VAL A 228 6.06 20.81 -26.36
CA VAL A 228 7.10 19.78 -26.41
C VAL A 228 8.48 20.45 -26.39
N SER A 229 9.33 20.05 -25.45
CA SER A 229 10.74 20.44 -25.40
C SER A 229 11.63 19.25 -25.71
N THR A 230 12.26 19.25 -26.89
CA THR A 230 13.22 18.23 -27.31
C THR A 230 14.57 18.35 -26.59
N ALA A 231 14.90 19.53 -26.05
CA ALA A 231 16.13 19.73 -25.28
C ALA A 231 16.05 19.03 -23.90
N ASN A 232 14.87 19.01 -23.30
CA ASN A 232 14.66 18.44 -21.95
C ASN A 232 13.92 17.10 -21.95
N ASN A 233 13.43 16.67 -23.12
CA ASN A 233 12.52 15.53 -23.30
C ASN A 233 11.25 15.64 -22.45
N THR A 234 10.69 16.85 -22.36
CA THR A 234 9.49 17.13 -21.55
C THR A 234 8.30 17.50 -22.42
N ILE A 235 7.12 17.09 -21.96
CA ILE A 235 5.82 17.48 -22.51
C ILE A 235 5.07 18.23 -21.41
N GLU A 236 4.55 19.41 -21.73
CA GLU A 236 3.77 20.23 -20.83
C GLU A 236 2.27 19.90 -20.92
N ILE A 237 1.71 19.53 -19.77
CA ILE A 237 0.30 19.23 -19.56
C ILE A 237 -0.06 19.84 -18.19
N THR A 238 -0.70 21.01 -18.19
CA THR A 238 -1.00 21.73 -16.96
C THR A 238 -1.91 20.93 -16.02
N GLY A 239 -1.55 20.83 -14.74
CA GLY A 239 -2.34 20.17 -13.69
C GLY A 239 -2.65 18.71 -13.99
N HIS A 240 -1.69 17.97 -14.55
CA HIS A 240 -1.98 16.68 -15.17
C HIS A 240 -2.38 15.58 -14.19
N ASN A 241 -1.90 15.63 -12.94
CA ASN A 241 -2.02 14.59 -11.90
C ASN A 241 -1.54 13.15 -12.30
N ILE A 242 -1.03 12.98 -13.53
CA ILE A 242 -0.34 11.78 -14.01
C ILE A 242 0.88 11.46 -13.12
N ARG A 243 1.04 10.18 -12.77
CA ARG A 243 2.11 9.67 -11.92
C ARG A 243 3.18 8.96 -12.76
N THR A 244 4.36 8.75 -12.18
CA THR A 244 5.40 7.97 -12.85
C THR A 244 4.94 6.52 -12.97
N GLY A 245 5.02 5.95 -14.18
CA GLY A 245 4.56 4.60 -14.48
C GLY A 245 3.14 4.53 -15.06
N THR A 246 2.36 5.62 -15.07
CA THR A 246 1.05 5.63 -15.74
C THR A 246 1.24 5.33 -17.23
N GLU A 247 0.55 4.30 -17.72
CA GLU A 247 0.56 3.95 -19.14
C GLU A 247 -0.31 4.93 -19.93
N LEU A 248 0.19 5.43 -21.05
CA LEU A 248 -0.49 6.37 -21.95
C LEU A 248 -0.31 5.91 -23.38
N LYS A 249 -1.38 5.92 -24.15
CA LYS A 249 -1.36 5.66 -25.59
C LYS A 249 -1.11 6.95 -26.35
N TYR A 250 -0.12 6.94 -27.23
CA TYR A 250 0.16 8.06 -28.13
C TYR A 250 -0.57 7.88 -29.46
N GLN A 251 -1.27 8.93 -29.90
CA GLN A 251 -1.84 9.01 -31.25
C GLN A 251 -1.29 10.23 -31.98
N ASP A 252 -0.92 10.09 -33.25
CA ASP A 252 -0.37 11.20 -34.05
C ASP A 252 -1.46 12.13 -34.64
N GLY A 253 -2.73 11.79 -34.48
CA GLY A 253 -3.85 12.56 -35.03
C GLY A 253 -3.87 12.57 -36.57
N SER A 254 -3.32 11.54 -37.21
CA SER A 254 -3.10 11.44 -38.66
C SER A 254 -2.11 12.48 -39.24
N GLY A 255 -1.32 13.14 -38.39
CA GLY A 255 -0.29 14.10 -38.76
C GLY A 255 1.13 13.55 -38.65
N THR A 256 2.14 14.42 -38.73
CA THR A 256 3.53 14.03 -38.44
C THR A 256 3.66 13.66 -36.96
N ALA A 257 4.00 12.40 -36.67
CA ALA A 257 4.23 11.94 -35.29
C ALA A 257 5.35 12.73 -34.58
N LEU A 258 5.24 12.82 -33.25
CA LEU A 258 6.25 13.36 -32.36
C LEU A 258 7.50 12.47 -32.48
N ALA A 259 8.58 13.01 -33.03
CA ALA A 259 9.73 12.18 -33.36
C ALA A 259 10.38 11.61 -32.09
N GLY A 260 10.53 10.29 -32.06
CA GLY A 260 10.85 9.51 -30.87
C GLY A 260 9.68 8.62 -30.40
N LEU A 261 8.46 8.91 -30.85
CA LEU A 261 7.25 8.11 -30.62
C LEU A 261 6.72 7.51 -31.93
N VAL A 262 5.86 6.51 -31.80
CA VAL A 262 5.19 5.79 -32.88
C VAL A 262 3.70 5.86 -32.64
N ASP A 263 2.92 6.13 -33.69
CA ASP A 263 1.45 6.18 -33.61
C ASP A 263 0.87 4.86 -33.06
N ASN A 264 -0.25 4.96 -32.35
CA ASN A 264 -1.00 3.83 -31.81
C ASN A 264 -0.16 2.93 -30.89
N THR A 265 0.78 3.53 -30.15
CA THR A 265 1.72 2.82 -29.26
C THR A 265 1.61 3.31 -27.82
N SER A 266 1.65 2.39 -26.85
CA SER A 266 1.69 2.69 -25.42
C SER A 266 3.09 3.11 -24.96
N TYR A 267 3.13 4.09 -24.07
CA TYR A 267 4.31 4.61 -23.38
C TYR A 267 4.00 4.78 -21.89
N PHE A 268 5.04 4.98 -21.07
CA PHE A 268 4.90 5.13 -19.63
C PHE A 268 5.34 6.52 -19.21
N ALA A 269 4.51 7.24 -18.46
CA ALA A 269 4.83 8.58 -17.99
C ALA A 269 5.96 8.56 -16.95
N ILE A 270 6.81 9.58 -16.97
CA ILE A 270 7.70 9.94 -15.87
C ILE A 270 7.26 11.32 -15.42
N ARG A 271 6.75 11.43 -14.19
CA ARG A 271 6.37 12.72 -13.64
C ARG A 271 7.63 13.56 -13.44
N HIS A 272 7.63 14.79 -13.96
CA HIS A 272 8.74 15.73 -13.79
C HIS A 272 8.37 16.87 -12.85
N THR A 273 7.18 17.45 -13.02
CA THR A 273 6.58 18.45 -12.12
C THR A 273 5.06 18.21 -12.02
N GLU A 274 4.28 19.20 -11.58
CA GLU A 274 2.81 19.18 -11.65
C GLU A 274 2.26 19.43 -13.06
N ASP A 275 3.06 20.10 -13.90
CA ASP A 275 2.68 20.53 -15.25
C ASP A 275 3.53 19.86 -16.35
N LEU A 276 4.52 19.06 -15.99
CA LEU A 276 5.49 18.47 -16.92
C LEU A 276 5.62 16.97 -16.70
N ILE A 277 5.55 16.22 -17.80
CA ILE A 277 5.90 14.81 -17.85
C ILE A 277 7.04 14.55 -18.85
N LYS A 278 7.67 13.38 -18.73
CA LYS A 278 8.44 12.74 -19.80
C LYS A 278 7.79 11.39 -20.14
N LEU A 279 8.24 10.74 -21.20
CA LEU A 279 7.76 9.42 -21.59
C LEU A 279 8.90 8.41 -21.60
N ALA A 280 8.61 7.17 -21.28
CA ALA A 280 9.51 6.02 -21.32
C ALA A 280 8.89 4.89 -22.16
N SER A 281 9.74 4.04 -22.74
CA SER A 281 9.32 2.91 -23.57
C SER A 281 8.84 1.69 -22.79
N SER A 282 9.03 1.67 -21.47
CA SER A 282 8.58 0.59 -20.58
C SER A 282 8.35 1.12 -19.17
N LEU A 283 7.56 0.40 -18.37
CA LEU A 283 7.35 0.71 -16.95
C LEU A 283 8.68 0.74 -16.18
N SER A 284 9.57 -0.23 -16.43
CA SER A 284 10.89 -0.29 -15.80
C SER A 284 11.75 0.94 -16.15
N ASN A 285 11.69 1.40 -17.39
CA ASN A 285 12.38 2.63 -17.80
C ASN A 285 11.77 3.86 -17.13
N ALA A 286 10.45 3.93 -16.99
CA ALA A 286 9.78 5.02 -16.27
C ALA A 286 10.21 5.08 -14.81
N GLN A 287 10.19 3.94 -14.12
CA GLN A 287 10.62 3.79 -12.73
C GLN A 287 12.11 4.13 -12.53
N ALA A 288 12.95 3.81 -13.51
CA ALA A 288 14.37 4.17 -13.51
C ALA A 288 14.64 5.63 -13.94
N GLY A 289 13.61 6.41 -14.28
CA GLY A 289 13.76 7.79 -14.78
C GLY A 289 14.40 7.89 -16.17
N THR A 290 14.44 6.78 -16.93
CA THR A 290 15.03 6.70 -18.27
C THR A 290 14.02 7.14 -19.33
N ALA A 291 14.06 8.42 -19.68
CA ALA A 291 13.17 9.00 -20.68
C ALA A 291 13.57 8.66 -22.13
N ILE A 292 12.58 8.57 -23.01
CA ILE A 292 12.74 8.56 -24.47
C ILE A 292 13.33 9.90 -24.91
N ASN A 293 14.26 9.84 -25.87
CA ASN A 293 14.80 11.02 -26.51
C ASN A 293 13.83 11.54 -27.59
N LEU A 294 13.26 12.72 -27.37
CA LEU A 294 12.35 13.39 -28.31
C LEU A 294 13.19 14.21 -29.29
N THR A 295 13.13 13.87 -30.58
CA THR A 295 13.97 14.51 -31.61
C THR A 295 13.21 15.51 -32.48
N GLY A 296 11.90 15.69 -32.23
CA GLY A 296 11.02 16.60 -32.94
C GLY A 296 9.67 16.73 -32.24
N THR A 297 8.92 17.79 -32.54
CA THR A 297 7.71 18.17 -31.78
C THR A 297 6.40 17.62 -32.36
N GLY A 298 6.43 17.00 -33.53
CA GLY A 298 5.25 16.40 -34.17
C GLY A 298 4.31 17.43 -34.76
N ASN A 299 3.02 17.32 -34.44
CA ASN A 299 1.95 18.19 -34.94
C ASN A 299 1.02 18.70 -33.82
N ASN A 300 0.06 19.57 -34.12
CA ASN A 300 -0.80 20.18 -33.09
C ASN A 300 -2.06 19.37 -32.71
N ALA A 301 -2.31 18.23 -33.37
CA ALA A 301 -3.49 17.39 -33.18
C ALA A 301 -3.18 16.05 -32.48
N GLN A 302 -1.91 15.74 -32.25
CA GLN A 302 -1.48 14.53 -31.55
C GLN A 302 -2.00 14.48 -30.10
N THR A 303 -2.22 13.28 -29.57
CA THR A 303 -2.80 13.06 -28.24
C THR A 303 -1.99 12.08 -27.40
N LEU A 304 -2.12 12.23 -26.09
CA LEU A 304 -1.83 11.19 -25.10
C LEU A 304 -3.15 10.84 -24.40
N GLU A 305 -3.43 9.54 -24.34
CA GLU A 305 -4.70 9.00 -23.85
C GLU A 305 -4.42 7.95 -22.78
N GLY A 306 -5.11 8.01 -21.65
CA GLY A 306 -5.13 6.88 -20.73
C GLY A 306 -5.69 5.62 -21.39
N ILE A 307 -5.37 4.46 -20.82
CA ILE A 307 -5.89 3.18 -21.27
C ILE A 307 -7.32 3.02 -20.74
N GLN A 308 -8.26 2.77 -21.65
CA GLN A 308 -9.64 2.51 -21.28
C GLN A 308 -9.74 1.21 -20.45
N ALA A 309 -10.36 1.31 -19.27
CA ALA A 309 -10.69 0.15 -18.46
C ALA A 309 -11.77 -0.70 -19.16
N THR A 310 -11.74 -2.00 -18.92
CA THR A 310 -12.75 -2.93 -19.46
C THR A 310 -13.29 -3.82 -18.36
N ALA A 311 -14.54 -4.24 -18.48
CA ALA A 311 -15.18 -5.12 -17.52
C ALA A 311 -16.24 -6.00 -18.16
N THR A 312 -16.58 -7.09 -17.47
CA THR A 312 -17.65 -8.02 -17.83
C THR A 312 -18.67 -8.13 -16.71
N ALA A 313 -19.94 -8.33 -17.06
CA ALA A 313 -21.00 -8.62 -16.10
C ALA A 313 -21.27 -10.13 -15.99
N THR A 314 -21.72 -10.56 -14.82
CA THR A 314 -22.28 -11.91 -14.58
C THR A 314 -23.77 -11.80 -14.35
N VAL A 315 -24.54 -12.75 -14.89
CA VAL A 315 -26.01 -12.76 -14.80
C VAL A 315 -26.47 -14.11 -14.24
N SER A 316 -27.42 -14.08 -13.31
CA SER A 316 -28.04 -15.28 -12.76
C SER A 316 -28.98 -15.95 -13.77
N SER A 317 -29.37 -17.19 -13.51
CA SER A 317 -30.44 -17.85 -14.29
C SER A 317 -31.77 -17.10 -14.22
N ALA A 318 -31.98 -16.24 -13.22
CA ALA A 318 -33.17 -15.41 -13.04
C ALA A 318 -33.06 -14.02 -13.72
N GLY A 319 -32.08 -13.85 -14.61
CA GLY A 319 -31.89 -12.62 -15.39
C GLY A 319 -31.53 -11.38 -14.58
N LYS A 320 -30.84 -11.56 -13.44
CA LYS A 320 -30.31 -10.48 -12.60
C LYS A 320 -28.81 -10.38 -12.76
N VAL A 321 -28.26 -9.18 -12.84
CA VAL A 321 -26.81 -8.99 -12.75
C VAL A 321 -26.36 -9.32 -11.32
N THR A 322 -25.40 -10.24 -11.18
CA THR A 322 -24.88 -10.71 -9.88
C THR A 322 -23.56 -10.09 -9.49
N GLY A 323 -22.86 -9.47 -10.44
CA GLY A 323 -21.58 -8.81 -10.19
C GLY A 323 -20.86 -8.42 -11.47
N TYR A 324 -19.84 -7.59 -11.29
CA TYR A 324 -18.96 -7.12 -12.36
C TYR A 324 -17.52 -7.55 -12.07
N THR A 325 -16.77 -7.83 -13.13
CA THR A 325 -15.35 -8.15 -13.05
C THR A 325 -14.58 -7.21 -13.97
N VAL A 326 -13.67 -6.43 -13.40
CA VAL A 326 -12.73 -5.61 -14.17
C VAL A 326 -11.74 -6.55 -14.88
N THR A 327 -11.70 -6.50 -16.20
CA THR A 327 -10.80 -7.30 -17.05
C THR A 327 -9.55 -6.52 -17.46
N ASN A 328 -9.64 -5.18 -17.47
CA ASN A 328 -8.50 -4.27 -17.55
C ASN A 328 -8.80 -3.07 -16.66
N VAL A 329 -7.88 -2.74 -15.77
CA VAL A 329 -8.03 -1.64 -14.81
C VAL A 329 -7.90 -0.25 -15.48
N GLY A 330 -7.35 -0.19 -16.69
CA GLY A 330 -7.11 1.06 -17.41
C GLY A 330 -6.07 1.94 -16.72
N SER A 331 -5.96 3.20 -17.17
CA SER A 331 -5.05 4.19 -16.60
C SER A 331 -5.57 5.62 -16.77
N ASP A 332 -5.03 6.55 -15.98
CA ASP A 332 -5.30 7.99 -16.02
C ASP A 332 -6.78 8.40 -15.81
N TYR A 333 -7.49 7.63 -14.99
CA TYR A 333 -8.82 8.01 -14.48
C TYR A 333 -8.70 9.02 -13.33
N GLN A 334 -8.94 10.29 -13.62
CA GLN A 334 -8.81 11.38 -12.64
C GLN A 334 -9.95 11.41 -11.59
N SER A 335 -11.01 10.65 -11.82
CA SER A 335 -12.15 10.47 -10.91
C SER A 335 -12.92 9.21 -11.31
N ALA A 336 -13.77 8.70 -10.42
CA ALA A 336 -14.64 7.56 -10.73
C ALA A 336 -15.57 7.86 -11.92
N PRO A 337 -15.46 7.14 -13.04
CA PRO A 337 -16.30 7.37 -14.20
C PRO A 337 -17.74 6.89 -13.98
N SER A 338 -18.69 7.50 -14.69
CA SER A 338 -20.05 6.96 -14.80
C SER A 338 -20.04 5.73 -15.72
N ILE A 339 -20.55 4.61 -15.22
CA ILE A 339 -20.56 3.33 -15.94
C ILE A 339 -21.89 3.13 -16.63
N THR A 340 -21.86 2.77 -17.91
CA THR A 340 -23.07 2.43 -18.66
C THR A 340 -23.17 0.92 -18.80
N VAL A 341 -24.28 0.36 -18.34
CA VAL A 341 -24.65 -1.04 -18.55
C VAL A 341 -25.72 -1.07 -19.64
N ALA A 342 -25.57 -1.94 -20.64
CA ALA A 342 -26.58 -2.10 -21.67
C ALA A 342 -27.93 -2.54 -21.05
N ALA A 343 -29.03 -2.01 -21.56
CA ALA A 343 -30.37 -2.43 -21.18
C ALA A 343 -30.59 -3.93 -21.52
N PRO A 344 -31.47 -4.64 -20.80
CA PRO A 344 -31.83 -6.00 -21.17
C PRO A 344 -32.50 -6.03 -22.55
N GLY A 345 -32.49 -7.22 -23.18
CA GLY A 345 -33.18 -7.40 -24.45
C GLY A 345 -34.69 -7.18 -24.31
N THR A 346 -35.26 -6.42 -25.23
CA THR A 346 -36.70 -6.18 -25.31
C THR A 346 -37.43 -7.46 -25.73
N GLU A 347 -38.51 -7.80 -25.03
CA GLU A 347 -39.45 -8.83 -25.47
C GLU A 347 -40.56 -8.18 -26.29
N THR A 348 -40.76 -8.65 -27.52
CA THR A 348 -41.80 -8.17 -28.43
C THR A 348 -42.99 -9.11 -28.41
N LEU A 349 -44.19 -8.54 -28.31
CA LEU A 349 -45.45 -9.26 -28.13
C LEU A 349 -46.47 -8.80 -29.17
N ASP A 350 -47.14 -9.76 -29.82
CA ASP A 350 -48.33 -9.47 -30.62
C ASP A 350 -49.57 -9.54 -29.73
N LEU A 351 -49.90 -8.43 -29.06
CA LEU A 351 -51.05 -8.38 -28.16
C LEU A 351 -52.40 -8.29 -28.90
N THR A 352 -52.40 -8.30 -30.23
CA THR A 352 -53.63 -8.43 -31.04
C THR A 352 -54.04 -9.90 -31.19
N ASP A 353 -53.11 -10.83 -30.97
CA ASP A 353 -53.35 -12.27 -31.06
C ASP A 353 -53.86 -12.82 -29.72
N SER A 354 -55.05 -13.43 -29.72
CA SER A 354 -55.63 -14.07 -28.54
C SER A 354 -54.90 -15.35 -28.11
N SER A 355 -54.00 -15.87 -28.95
CA SER A 355 -53.08 -16.95 -28.58
C SER A 355 -51.89 -16.45 -27.75
N VAL A 356 -51.57 -15.15 -27.84
CA VAL A 356 -50.51 -14.48 -27.09
C VAL A 356 -51.08 -13.75 -25.88
N PHE A 357 -52.13 -12.95 -26.04
CA PHE A 357 -52.80 -12.21 -24.96
C PHE A 357 -54.11 -12.92 -24.54
N ILE A 358 -53.97 -13.84 -23.58
CA ILE A 358 -55.00 -14.79 -23.18
C ILE A 358 -55.87 -14.17 -22.07
N VAL A 359 -56.92 -13.48 -22.49
CA VAL A 359 -57.92 -12.84 -21.61
C VAL A 359 -58.57 -13.83 -20.63
N ALA A 360 -58.81 -15.08 -21.06
CA ALA A 360 -59.53 -16.05 -20.22
C ALA A 360 -58.78 -16.45 -18.93
N ASP A 361 -57.45 -16.38 -18.93
CA ASP A 361 -56.59 -16.85 -17.84
C ASP A 361 -55.74 -15.71 -17.22
N ASP A 362 -55.91 -14.47 -17.71
CA ASP A 362 -55.04 -13.33 -17.45
C ASP A 362 -53.56 -13.63 -17.70
N GLU A 363 -53.26 -14.32 -18.81
CA GLU A 363 -51.90 -14.75 -19.16
C GLU A 363 -51.43 -14.17 -20.49
N ILE A 364 -50.12 -13.97 -20.60
CA ILE A 364 -49.41 -13.53 -21.79
C ILE A 364 -48.37 -14.59 -22.13
N VAL A 365 -48.34 -15.04 -23.38
CA VAL A 365 -47.31 -15.94 -23.89
C VAL A 365 -46.07 -15.13 -24.26
N VAL A 366 -44.91 -15.57 -23.80
CA VAL A 366 -43.60 -14.93 -24.02
C VAL A 366 -42.61 -15.93 -24.61
N SER A 367 -41.50 -15.43 -25.14
CA SER A 367 -40.40 -16.26 -25.60
C SER A 367 -39.84 -17.14 -24.47
N SER A 368 -39.32 -18.31 -24.83
CA SER A 368 -38.70 -19.22 -23.86
C SER A 368 -37.45 -18.63 -23.20
N GLY A 369 -36.70 -17.80 -23.92
CA GLY A 369 -35.53 -17.09 -23.39
C GLY A 369 -35.94 -16.05 -22.34
N PHE A 370 -36.94 -15.23 -22.63
CA PHE A 370 -37.49 -14.28 -21.66
C PHE A 370 -38.08 -15.00 -20.46
N TYR A 371 -38.89 -16.05 -20.66
CA TYR A 371 -39.43 -16.85 -19.56
C TYR A 371 -38.31 -17.46 -18.71
N GLY A 372 -37.22 -17.94 -19.30
CA GLY A 372 -36.09 -18.48 -18.57
C GLY A 372 -35.41 -17.47 -17.64
N ALA A 373 -35.42 -16.18 -18.00
CA ALA A 373 -34.66 -15.11 -17.36
C ALA A 373 -35.49 -14.21 -16.42
N ILE A 374 -36.60 -14.70 -15.89
CA ILE A 374 -37.49 -13.93 -15.02
C ILE A 374 -37.90 -14.69 -13.76
N GLU A 375 -38.29 -13.92 -12.74
CA GLU A 375 -38.95 -14.38 -11.53
C GLU A 375 -40.24 -13.58 -11.25
N THR A 376 -41.13 -14.14 -10.44
CA THR A 376 -42.30 -13.40 -9.96
C THR A 376 -41.85 -12.20 -9.12
N GLY A 377 -42.39 -11.03 -9.43
CA GLY A 377 -42.00 -9.75 -8.83
C GLY A 377 -41.07 -8.91 -9.70
N ASP A 378 -40.58 -9.42 -10.83
CA ASP A 378 -39.71 -8.65 -11.72
C ASP A 378 -40.42 -7.44 -12.30
N GLN A 379 -39.79 -6.28 -12.14
CA GLN A 379 -40.27 -5.05 -12.73
C GLN A 379 -39.94 -5.01 -14.24
N VAL A 380 -40.90 -4.59 -15.04
CA VAL A 380 -40.74 -4.29 -16.48
C VAL A 380 -41.47 -3.00 -16.84
N THR A 381 -41.08 -2.39 -17.95
CA THR A 381 -41.81 -1.28 -18.58
C THR A 381 -42.51 -1.80 -19.82
N TYR A 382 -43.80 -1.51 -19.96
CA TYR A 382 -44.58 -1.79 -21.15
C TYR A 382 -44.55 -0.61 -22.12
N ASP A 383 -44.52 -0.86 -23.43
CA ASP A 383 -44.67 0.15 -24.49
C ASP A 383 -45.56 -0.42 -25.61
N ASP A 384 -46.42 0.40 -26.21
CA ASP A 384 -47.32 -0.03 -27.29
C ASP A 384 -46.64 -0.10 -28.67
N GLY A 385 -45.36 0.28 -28.76
CA GLY A 385 -44.58 0.22 -29.99
C GLY A 385 -45.03 1.28 -31.00
N SER A 386 -44.25 1.46 -32.06
CA SER A 386 -44.54 2.47 -33.07
C SER A 386 -45.84 2.16 -33.83
N GLY A 387 -46.91 2.92 -33.53
CA GLY A 387 -48.21 2.81 -34.18
C GLY A 387 -49.16 1.76 -33.60
N GLY A 388 -48.83 1.18 -32.44
CA GLY A 388 -49.73 0.31 -31.71
C GLY A 388 -50.77 1.08 -30.89
N THR A 389 -51.83 0.38 -30.49
CA THR A 389 -52.83 0.87 -29.55
C THR A 389 -52.80 -0.02 -28.32
N ALA A 390 -52.41 0.54 -27.17
CA ALA A 390 -52.36 -0.22 -25.93
C ALA A 390 -53.69 -0.95 -25.63
N PRO A 391 -53.66 -2.21 -25.15
CA PRO A 391 -54.85 -2.87 -24.62
C PRO A 391 -55.54 -2.03 -23.55
N ALA A 392 -56.86 -2.21 -23.39
CA ALA A 392 -57.61 -1.47 -22.38
C ALA A 392 -57.02 -1.69 -20.97
N GLY A 393 -56.76 -0.59 -20.25
CA GLY A 393 -56.13 -0.64 -18.92
C GLY A 393 -54.61 -0.69 -18.94
N PHE A 394 -53.97 -0.67 -20.12
CA PHE A 394 -52.54 -0.49 -20.28
C PHE A 394 -52.20 0.92 -20.75
N THR A 395 -50.99 1.39 -20.47
CA THR A 395 -50.49 2.69 -20.94
C THR A 395 -49.02 2.58 -21.30
N ALA A 396 -48.62 3.08 -22.47
CA ALA A 396 -47.21 3.06 -22.88
C ALA A 396 -46.32 3.78 -21.86
N GLY A 397 -45.15 3.21 -21.57
CA GLY A 397 -44.22 3.65 -20.53
C GLY A 397 -44.62 3.26 -19.10
N GLU A 398 -45.73 2.55 -18.89
CA GLU A 398 -46.12 2.15 -17.54
C GLU A 398 -45.21 1.06 -16.96
N THR A 399 -45.04 1.10 -15.64
CA THR A 399 -44.34 0.06 -14.90
C THR A 399 -45.29 -1.07 -14.52
N LEU A 400 -44.88 -2.30 -14.84
CA LEU A 400 -45.57 -3.54 -14.49
C LEU A 400 -44.66 -4.45 -13.68
N PHE A 401 -45.27 -5.40 -12.97
CA PHE A 401 -44.57 -6.45 -12.25
C PHE A 401 -45.00 -7.82 -12.76
N LEU A 402 -44.05 -8.68 -13.11
CA LEU A 402 -44.30 -9.98 -13.70
C LEU A 402 -44.75 -10.99 -12.63
N ILE A 403 -45.66 -11.88 -13.00
CA ILE A 403 -46.00 -13.09 -12.27
C ILE A 403 -45.65 -14.26 -13.18
N LYS A 404 -44.66 -15.05 -12.81
CA LYS A 404 -44.24 -16.21 -13.59
C LYS A 404 -45.27 -17.33 -13.43
N SER A 405 -45.89 -17.77 -14.52
CA SER A 405 -46.84 -18.89 -14.48
C SER A 405 -46.11 -20.21 -14.25
N GLY A 406 -46.80 -21.17 -13.62
CA GLY A 406 -46.33 -22.56 -13.54
C GLY A 406 -46.35 -23.27 -14.91
N THR A 407 -47.07 -22.72 -15.88
CA THR A 407 -47.03 -23.19 -17.27
C THR A 407 -45.87 -22.54 -18.00
N ALA A 408 -45.07 -23.34 -18.71
CA ALA A 408 -43.91 -22.84 -19.45
C ALA A 408 -44.31 -21.73 -20.44
N ASN A 409 -43.46 -20.71 -20.55
CA ASN A 409 -43.59 -19.59 -21.50
C ASN A 409 -44.84 -18.72 -21.30
N LYS A 410 -45.48 -18.81 -20.13
CA LYS A 410 -46.62 -17.96 -19.78
C LYS A 410 -46.32 -17.09 -18.58
N ILE A 411 -46.78 -15.85 -18.61
CA ILE A 411 -46.68 -14.90 -17.52
C ILE A 411 -48.03 -14.24 -17.28
N SER A 412 -48.25 -13.69 -16.10
CA SER A 412 -49.26 -12.66 -15.85
C SER A 412 -48.54 -11.37 -15.46
N VAL A 413 -49.26 -10.25 -15.45
CA VAL A 413 -48.72 -8.96 -15.00
C VAL A 413 -49.51 -8.43 -13.81
N ALA A 414 -48.90 -7.57 -13.01
CA ALA A 414 -49.50 -6.92 -11.86
C ALA A 414 -49.12 -5.43 -11.81
N THR A 415 -49.94 -4.64 -11.13
CA THR A 415 -49.76 -3.18 -10.97
C THR A 415 -48.74 -2.80 -9.89
N SER A 416 -48.31 -3.74 -9.05
CA SER A 416 -47.34 -3.50 -7.98
C SER A 416 -46.57 -4.77 -7.63
N PHE A 417 -45.38 -4.61 -7.04
CA PHE A 417 -44.58 -5.72 -6.51
C PHE A 417 -45.34 -6.56 -5.47
N ALA A 418 -46.12 -5.92 -4.59
CA ALA A 418 -46.93 -6.60 -3.59
C ALA A 418 -48.01 -7.47 -4.23
N ASN A 419 -48.65 -6.99 -5.29
CA ASN A 419 -49.63 -7.78 -6.04
C ASN A 419 -48.97 -8.95 -6.77
N ALA A 420 -47.81 -8.74 -7.39
CA ALA A 420 -47.09 -9.81 -8.07
C ALA A 420 -46.70 -10.94 -7.11
N THR A 421 -46.13 -10.59 -5.96
CA THR A 421 -45.73 -11.57 -4.93
C THR A 421 -46.92 -12.26 -4.26
N ALA A 422 -48.07 -11.59 -4.16
CA ALA A 422 -49.32 -12.20 -3.72
C ALA A 422 -50.03 -13.06 -4.80
N GLY A 423 -49.57 -13.02 -6.05
CA GLY A 423 -50.22 -13.69 -7.18
C GLY A 423 -51.49 -12.98 -7.69
N THR A 424 -51.72 -11.73 -7.27
CA THR A 424 -52.85 -10.91 -7.72
C THR A 424 -52.57 -10.37 -9.12
N LYS A 425 -53.12 -11.06 -10.12
CA LYS A 425 -53.00 -10.70 -11.53
C LYS A 425 -53.79 -9.42 -11.85
N ARG A 426 -53.32 -8.67 -12.85
CA ARG A 426 -54.12 -7.65 -13.54
C ARG A 426 -55.10 -8.36 -14.46
N ASP A 427 -56.37 -7.99 -14.36
CA ASP A 427 -57.46 -8.44 -15.24
C ASP A 427 -57.22 -7.95 -16.68
N LEU A 428 -57.17 -8.88 -17.63
CA LEU A 428 -56.97 -8.61 -19.05
C LEU A 428 -58.32 -8.59 -19.74
N THR A 429 -58.79 -7.43 -20.20
CA THR A 429 -60.20 -7.29 -20.63
C THR A 429 -60.44 -7.48 -22.13
N ALA A 430 -59.46 -7.17 -22.97
CA ALA A 430 -59.52 -7.34 -24.43
C ALA A 430 -58.11 -7.29 -25.04
N VAL A 431 -57.91 -7.98 -26.17
CA VAL A 431 -56.71 -7.86 -27.02
C VAL A 431 -56.52 -6.41 -27.52
N ALA A 432 -55.30 -6.06 -27.89
CA ALA A 432 -55.00 -4.77 -28.50
C ALA A 432 -55.79 -4.57 -29.80
N ALA A 433 -56.22 -3.33 -30.07
CA ALA A 433 -56.98 -2.99 -31.27
C ALA A 433 -56.09 -2.84 -32.52
N GLY A 434 -54.77 -2.78 -32.37
CA GLY A 434 -53.83 -2.69 -33.47
C GLY A 434 -52.37 -2.54 -33.01
N GLY A 435 -51.44 -2.88 -33.91
CA GLY A 435 -49.99 -2.95 -33.64
C GLY A 435 -49.58 -4.34 -33.16
N THR A 436 -48.65 -4.99 -33.85
CA THR A 436 -48.17 -6.34 -33.49
C THR A 436 -46.81 -6.33 -32.80
N ALA A 437 -46.32 -5.13 -32.45
CA ALA A 437 -44.96 -4.90 -31.96
C ALA A 437 -44.96 -4.23 -30.58
N HIS A 438 -45.89 -4.62 -29.71
CA HIS A 438 -45.88 -4.20 -28.32
C HIS A 438 -44.62 -4.72 -27.64
N THR A 439 -44.14 -4.05 -26.61
CA THR A 439 -42.92 -4.48 -25.94
C THR A 439 -43.02 -4.45 -24.43
N ILE A 440 -42.27 -5.35 -23.80
CA ILE A 440 -41.90 -5.27 -22.40
C ILE A 440 -40.37 -5.33 -22.28
N ILE A 441 -39.81 -4.46 -21.44
CA ILE A 441 -38.37 -4.42 -21.20
C ILE A 441 -38.10 -4.37 -19.69
N GLY A 442 -37.12 -5.14 -19.23
CA GLY A 442 -36.68 -5.11 -17.85
C GLY A 442 -35.97 -3.82 -17.47
N VAL A 443 -35.72 -3.68 -16.17
CA VAL A 443 -34.94 -2.58 -15.60
C VAL A 443 -33.46 -2.79 -15.93
N THR A 444 -32.78 -1.72 -16.34
CA THR A 444 -31.33 -1.75 -16.55
C THR A 444 -30.59 -1.82 -15.20
N ALA A 445 -29.58 -2.69 -15.12
CA ALA A 445 -28.70 -2.74 -13.95
C ALA A 445 -27.81 -1.50 -13.86
N ASN A 446 -27.35 -1.14 -12.67
CA ASN A 446 -26.39 -0.06 -12.49
C ASN A 446 -25.08 -0.58 -11.88
N ALA A 447 -23.99 0.15 -12.15
CA ALA A 447 -22.67 -0.14 -11.66
C ALA A 447 -22.02 1.14 -11.14
N THR A 448 -21.29 1.02 -10.03
CA THR A 448 -20.53 2.12 -9.45
C THR A 448 -19.05 1.78 -9.53
N ALA A 449 -18.27 2.64 -10.18
CA ALA A 449 -16.82 2.47 -10.24
C ALA A 449 -16.15 2.99 -8.97
N THR A 450 -15.06 2.36 -8.59
CA THR A 450 -14.13 2.87 -7.57
C THR A 450 -12.76 2.98 -8.20
N THR A 451 -12.19 4.18 -8.16
CA THR A 451 -10.75 4.40 -8.41
C THR A 451 -9.98 3.96 -7.17
N GLY A 452 -8.67 3.70 -7.28
CA GLY A 452 -7.90 3.41 -6.07
C GLY A 452 -7.78 4.62 -5.12
N MET A 453 -7.01 4.48 -4.03
CA MET A 453 -7.07 5.36 -2.84
C MET A 453 -6.02 6.50 -2.74
N GLY A 454 -5.23 6.75 -3.79
CA GLY A 454 -4.26 7.87 -3.98
C GLY A 454 -4.70 9.36 -3.94
N ASP A 455 -4.86 10.05 -2.80
CA ASP A 455 -5.35 11.47 -2.73
C ASP A 455 -4.69 12.44 -3.75
N SER A 456 -5.53 13.24 -4.44
CA SER A 456 -5.17 14.29 -5.41
C SER A 456 -4.30 15.40 -4.81
N ALA A 457 -4.28 15.55 -3.48
CA ALA A 457 -3.60 16.67 -2.80
C ALA A 457 -2.10 16.42 -2.53
N GLY A 458 -1.52 15.30 -2.99
CA GLY A 458 -0.12 14.98 -2.73
C GLY A 458 0.19 14.71 -1.25
N ALA A 459 -0.83 14.54 -0.40
CA ALA A 459 -0.69 14.15 0.97
C ALA A 459 -0.78 12.62 1.07
N THR A 460 0.37 11.96 1.22
CA THR A 460 0.53 10.51 1.43
C THR A 460 -0.09 9.98 2.73
N SER A 461 -0.90 10.79 3.43
CA SER A 461 -1.29 10.57 4.83
C SER A 461 -2.44 9.58 5.04
N SER A 462 -3.12 9.12 3.99
CA SER A 462 -4.26 8.20 4.12
C SER A 462 -4.06 6.81 3.50
N GLU A 463 -2.85 6.50 3.01
CA GLU A 463 -2.63 5.38 2.05
C GLU A 463 -1.77 4.22 2.58
N VAL A 464 -1.52 4.15 3.89
CA VAL A 464 -0.79 3.01 4.46
C VAL A 464 -1.77 1.88 4.75
N THR A 465 -1.81 0.87 3.89
CA THR A 465 -2.31 -0.46 4.32
C THR A 465 -1.39 -0.97 5.44
N HIS A 466 -2.00 -1.38 6.55
CA HIS A 466 -1.33 -1.68 7.82
C HIS A 466 -0.11 -2.59 7.68
N VAL A 467 1.01 -2.15 8.27
CA VAL A 467 2.26 -2.94 8.34
C VAL A 467 2.09 -4.11 9.31
N GLY A 468 2.10 -5.34 8.79
CA GLY A 468 2.10 -6.56 9.61
C GLY A 468 3.44 -6.80 10.33
N TRP A 469 3.40 -7.60 11.40
CA TRP A 469 4.60 -7.97 12.17
C TRP A 469 5.35 -9.11 11.46
N VAL A 470 6.68 -9.00 11.33
CA VAL A 470 7.54 -10.08 10.82
C VAL A 470 8.35 -10.67 11.97
N LYS A 471 8.13 -11.95 12.29
CA LYS A 471 8.93 -12.72 13.26
C LYS A 471 10.00 -13.51 12.51
N LYS A 472 11.27 -13.16 12.73
CA LYS A 472 12.43 -13.89 12.17
C LYS A 472 13.07 -14.73 13.25
N THR A 473 13.11 -16.04 13.05
CA THR A 473 13.79 -16.98 13.96
C THR A 473 15.06 -17.49 13.31
N VAL A 474 16.21 -17.29 13.96
CA VAL A 474 17.49 -17.84 13.52
C VAL A 474 17.86 -19.01 14.43
N GLY A 475 17.93 -20.21 13.86
CA GLY A 475 18.29 -21.41 14.62
C GLY A 475 19.77 -21.40 15.01
N THR A 476 20.09 -21.86 16.23
CA THR A 476 21.46 -22.09 16.70
C THR A 476 21.73 -23.60 16.89
N GLY A 477 22.98 -24.00 17.14
CA GLY A 477 23.39 -25.41 17.25
C GLY A 477 23.30 -26.17 15.91
N GLY A 478 22.87 -27.43 15.91
CA GLY A 478 22.75 -28.28 14.70
C GLY A 478 21.77 -27.79 13.62
N ARG A 479 21.14 -26.62 13.82
CA ARG A 479 20.28 -25.93 12.86
C ARG A 479 20.80 -24.54 12.45
N ALA A 480 22.06 -24.23 12.76
CA ALA A 480 22.71 -22.97 12.40
C ALA A 480 22.60 -22.68 10.89
N GLY A 481 22.29 -21.42 10.55
CA GLY A 481 22.16 -20.95 9.16
C GLY A 481 20.78 -21.12 8.54
N ARG A 482 19.82 -21.80 9.20
CA ARG A 482 18.42 -21.84 8.73
C ARG A 482 17.63 -20.66 9.30
N VAL A 483 17.08 -19.87 8.39
CA VAL A 483 16.21 -18.71 8.70
C VAL A 483 14.77 -19.10 8.43
N PHE A 484 13.92 -18.94 9.43
CA PHE A 484 12.47 -19.03 9.26
C PHE A 484 11.86 -17.64 9.38
N TYR A 485 11.04 -17.29 8.40
CA TYR A 485 10.22 -16.08 8.38
C TYR A 485 8.77 -16.49 8.64
N GLU A 486 8.17 -15.93 9.67
CA GLU A 486 6.74 -16.03 9.94
C GLU A 486 6.15 -14.63 9.83
N THR A 487 5.27 -14.44 8.85
CA THR A 487 4.54 -13.18 8.65
C THR A 487 3.22 -13.31 9.38
N LEU A 488 3.04 -12.58 10.48
CA LEU A 488 1.74 -12.50 11.14
C LEU A 488 0.95 -11.35 10.50
N VAL A 489 -0.03 -11.72 9.68
CA VAL A 489 -1.02 -10.77 9.14
C VAL A 489 -2.14 -10.68 10.16
N ALA A 490 -2.32 -9.52 10.78
CA ALA A 490 -3.50 -9.27 11.60
C ALA A 490 -4.72 -9.14 10.67
N ALA A 491 -5.42 -10.24 10.42
CA ALA A 491 -6.76 -10.17 9.85
C ALA A 491 -7.73 -9.80 10.97
N SER A 492 -8.43 -8.68 10.80
CA SER A 492 -9.58 -8.18 11.56
C SER A 492 -9.36 -7.37 12.84
N SER A 493 -10.35 -6.49 13.08
CA SER A 493 -10.45 -5.39 14.03
C SER A 493 -10.18 -5.77 15.48
N ILE A 494 -9.24 -5.07 16.13
CA ILE A 494 -9.28 -4.90 17.60
C ILE A 494 -10.35 -3.86 17.90
N SER A 495 -11.60 -4.32 18.02
CA SER A 495 -12.54 -3.74 18.97
C SER A 495 -12.46 -4.61 20.22
N GLY A 496 -11.38 -4.41 20.98
CA GLY A 496 -11.15 -4.99 22.30
C GLY A 496 -10.56 -3.87 23.12
N ASP A 497 -11.30 -3.47 24.14
CA ASP A 497 -11.01 -2.40 25.08
C ASP A 497 -9.61 -2.53 25.71
N GLY A 498 -8.99 -1.37 25.94
CA GLY A 498 -7.68 -1.25 26.57
C GLY A 498 -7.72 -1.55 28.07
N GLU A 499 -8.05 -2.78 28.44
CA GLU A 499 -8.06 -3.25 29.83
C GLU A 499 -7.47 -4.66 29.92
N ASP A 500 -6.17 -4.81 29.64
CA ASP A 500 -5.34 -5.77 30.39
C ASP A 500 -3.85 -5.47 30.21
N ILE A 501 -3.30 -4.64 31.11
CA ILE A 501 -1.84 -4.48 31.25
C ILE A 501 -1.39 -4.76 32.69
N THR A 502 -2.26 -5.25 33.56
CA THR A 502 -1.97 -5.27 35.01
C THR A 502 -2.28 -6.55 35.77
N THR A 503 -2.98 -7.56 35.23
CA THR A 503 -3.05 -8.87 35.94
C THR A 503 -3.34 -10.04 35.01
N PRO A 504 -2.40 -10.99 34.79
CA PRO A 504 -2.76 -12.27 34.20
C PRO A 504 -3.56 -13.07 35.24
N ASP A 505 -4.80 -13.44 34.93
CA ASP A 505 -5.44 -14.54 35.65
C ASP A 505 -4.84 -15.88 35.22
N SER A 506 -4.87 -16.81 36.17
CA SER A 506 -4.07 -18.04 36.24
C SER A 506 -4.37 -19.09 35.19
#